data_AF-A0A9Q0S9H2-F1
#
_entry.id   AF-A0A9Q0S9H2-F1
#
_cell.length_a   1.000
_cell.length_b   1.000
_cell.length_c   1.000
_cell.angle_alpha   90.00
_cell.angle_beta   90.00
_cell.angle_gamma   90.00
#
_symmetry.space_group_name_H-M   'P 1'
#
loop_
_entity.id
_entity.type
_entity.pdbx_description
1 polymer ?
#
loop_
_entity_poly.entity_id
_entity_poly.type
_entity_poly.pdbx_seq_one_letter_code
_entity_poly.pdbx_strand_id
1 'polypeptide(L)'
;MLCRILITALCLLHHSHPTFCCDFEQEIVNSNDSIPFSTRAHWMRAANQALFDLDSPCPLRAFGTVIVNHTAPGLGELVCMGINRMSNTGNPTMHGEIVAIGNCSSVLTAENGKYRLTPEEALNAFSELSLYTNAEACPMCASAIRFAGFKEYIYGTSINTLISSGWQQIRIRSSCIFNSSYGLLTTTKLIAGILSNETDPLFKWQYNPDNPCPSGCQRTEPGSNCEKILE
;
A
#
# COMPACT_ATOMS: atom_id res chain seq x y z
N MET A 1 -35.72 39.81 52.72
CA MET A 1 -36.48 39.02 51.73
C MET A 1 -35.63 38.89 50.48
N LEU A 2 -35.26 37.64 50.14
CA LEU A 2 -35.02 37.08 48.78
C LEU A 2 -33.94 37.76 47.90
N CYS A 3 -33.04 37.08 47.20
CA CYS A 3 -32.78 35.66 46.99
C CYS A 3 -31.37 35.54 46.37
N ARG A 4 -30.64 34.49 46.72
CA ARG A 4 -29.32 34.13 46.19
C ARG A 4 -29.44 33.63 44.75
N ILE A 5 -28.50 33.99 43.87
CA ILE A 5 -28.04 33.09 42.79
C ILE A 5 -26.52 33.20 42.70
N LEU A 6 -25.83 32.17 43.18
CA LEU A 6 -24.45 31.85 42.80
C LEU A 6 -24.46 31.42 41.34
N ILE A 7 -23.68 32.07 40.48
CA ILE A 7 -23.30 31.50 39.19
C ILE A 7 -21.98 30.76 39.42
N THR A 8 -22.11 29.48 39.70
CA THR A 8 -21.04 28.50 39.48
C THR A 8 -20.73 28.47 37.98
N ALA A 9 -19.55 28.94 37.59
CA ALA A 9 -19.01 28.68 36.27
C ALA A 9 -18.75 27.18 36.15
N LEU A 10 -19.66 26.45 35.50
CA LEU A 10 -19.39 25.11 35.02
C LEU A 10 -18.24 25.20 34.02
N CYS A 11 -17.14 24.50 34.30
CA CYS A 11 -16.21 24.03 33.28
C CYS A 11 -16.98 23.16 32.27
N LEU A 12 -17.58 23.78 31.26
CA LEU A 12 -17.89 23.12 30.00
C LEU A 12 -16.57 23.01 29.24
N LEU A 13 -15.74 22.04 29.65
CA LEU A 13 -14.72 21.48 28.78
C LEU A 13 -15.46 20.90 27.57
N HIS A 14 -15.60 21.72 26.54
CA HIS A 14 -15.79 21.23 25.19
C HIS A 14 -14.67 20.24 24.95
N HIS A 15 -15.00 18.94 24.90
CA HIS A 15 -14.16 17.97 24.21
C HIS A 15 -14.21 18.35 22.73
N SER A 16 -13.47 19.39 22.36
CA SER A 16 -12.93 19.48 21.01
C SER A 16 -12.05 18.25 20.86
N HIS A 17 -12.60 17.18 20.27
CA HIS A 17 -11.79 16.12 19.70
C HIS A 17 -10.66 16.81 18.95
N PRO A 18 -9.38 16.52 19.26
CA PRO A 18 -8.31 17.07 18.45
C PRO A 18 -8.58 16.58 17.02
N THR A 19 -8.87 17.52 16.13
CA THR A 19 -8.89 17.37 14.69
C THR A 19 -7.46 17.04 14.27
N PHE A 20 -7.03 15.82 14.56
CA PHE A 20 -5.77 15.23 14.14
C PHE A 20 -6.06 14.13 13.12
N CYS A 21 -6.96 14.41 12.19
CA CYS A 21 -7.19 13.55 11.03
C CYS A 21 -6.48 14.19 9.85
N CYS A 22 -5.15 14.04 9.82
CA CYS A 22 -4.24 14.03 8.66
C CYS A 22 -4.79 14.48 7.30
N ASP A 23 -5.23 15.73 7.19
CA ASP A 23 -5.36 16.40 5.90
C ASP A 23 -3.97 16.89 5.52
N PHE A 24 -3.20 16.01 4.86
CA PHE A 24 -1.94 16.40 4.21
C PHE A 24 -2.07 16.14 2.72
N GLU A 25 -2.06 17.22 1.94
CA GLU A 25 -1.89 17.16 0.50
C GLU A 25 -0.48 16.70 0.16
N GLN A 26 -0.43 15.72 -0.73
CA GLN A 26 0.69 15.22 -1.53
C GLN A 26 2.03 15.96 -1.31
N GLU A 27 3.02 15.29 -0.71
CA GLU A 27 4.41 15.75 -0.86
C GLU A 27 4.75 15.69 -2.36
N ILE A 28 4.85 16.88 -2.96
CA ILE A 28 5.37 17.09 -4.30
C ILE A 28 6.70 16.35 -4.38
N VAL A 29 6.86 15.50 -5.40
CA VAL A 29 8.13 14.83 -5.70
C VAL A 29 9.22 15.88 -5.74
N ASN A 30 10.01 15.97 -4.67
CA ASN A 30 11.07 16.97 -4.54
C ASN A 30 12.06 16.82 -5.68
N SER A 31 12.55 17.94 -6.21
CA SER A 31 13.48 18.03 -7.36
C SER A 31 14.85 17.37 -7.14
N ASN A 32 15.08 16.73 -5.98
CA ASN A 32 16.28 15.98 -5.62
C ASN A 32 16.05 14.45 -5.60
N ASP A 33 14.95 13.96 -6.19
CA ASP A 33 14.73 12.52 -6.32
C ASP A 33 15.74 11.89 -7.28
N SER A 34 16.64 11.06 -6.75
CA SER A 34 17.65 10.35 -7.54
C SER A 34 17.06 9.30 -8.49
N ILE A 35 15.82 8.84 -8.23
CA ILE A 35 15.15 7.82 -9.03
C ILE A 35 14.18 8.49 -10.00
N PRO A 36 14.38 8.38 -11.33
CA PRO A 36 13.50 8.98 -12.33
C PRO A 36 12.06 8.45 -12.26
N PHE A 37 11.10 9.29 -12.62
CA PHE A 37 9.69 8.89 -12.70
C PHE A 37 9.47 7.67 -13.61
N SER A 38 10.18 7.56 -14.73
CA SER A 38 10.10 6.41 -15.64
C SER A 38 10.46 5.09 -14.95
N THR A 39 11.46 5.11 -14.05
CA THR A 39 11.84 3.95 -13.23
C THR A 39 10.74 3.62 -12.21
N ARG A 40 10.17 4.64 -11.56
CA ARG A 40 9.04 4.44 -10.63
C ARG A 40 7.82 3.85 -11.35
N ALA A 41 7.51 4.36 -12.53
CA ALA A 41 6.44 3.87 -13.39
C ALA A 41 6.68 2.41 -13.81
N HIS A 42 7.91 2.03 -14.15
CA HIS A 42 8.27 0.63 -14.45
C HIS A 42 7.92 -0.30 -13.28
N TRP A 43 8.36 0.01 -12.07
CA TRP A 43 8.12 -0.84 -10.90
C TRP A 43 6.66 -0.83 -10.42
N MET A 44 5.95 0.30 -10.59
CA MET A 44 4.51 0.32 -10.33
C MET A 44 3.75 -0.59 -11.31
N ARG A 45 4.13 -0.61 -12.59
CA ARG A 45 3.57 -1.58 -13.55
C ARG A 45 3.94 -3.02 -13.20
N ALA A 46 5.14 -3.26 -12.68
CA ALA A 46 5.52 -4.58 -12.18
C ALA A 46 4.64 -5.03 -10.99
N ALA A 47 4.23 -4.12 -10.11
CA ALA A 47 3.26 -4.41 -9.04
C ALA A 47 1.89 -4.82 -9.60
N ASN A 48 1.42 -4.18 -10.67
CA ASN A 48 0.22 -4.61 -11.38
C ASN A 48 0.41 -5.96 -12.09
N GLN A 49 1.55 -6.16 -12.75
CA GLN A 49 1.86 -7.39 -13.48
C GLN A 49 1.94 -8.61 -12.55
N ALA A 50 2.41 -8.43 -11.31
CA ALA A 50 2.47 -9.50 -10.32
C ALA A 50 1.09 -10.15 -10.06
N LEU A 51 -0.01 -9.41 -10.22
CA LEU A 51 -1.38 -9.96 -10.13
C LEU A 51 -1.63 -11.03 -11.19
N PHE A 52 -1.23 -10.75 -12.43
CA PHE A 52 -1.37 -11.68 -13.54
C PHE A 52 -0.46 -12.89 -13.39
N ASP A 53 0.80 -12.65 -13.03
CA ASP A 53 1.83 -13.69 -12.94
C ASP A 53 1.56 -14.69 -11.80
N LEU A 54 0.95 -14.22 -10.71
CA LEU A 54 0.75 -15.01 -9.49
C LEU A 54 -0.69 -15.48 -9.28
N ASP A 55 -1.67 -14.95 -10.01
CA ASP A 55 -3.08 -15.35 -9.89
C ASP A 55 -3.82 -15.29 -11.24
N SER A 56 -4.29 -14.11 -11.64
CA SER A 56 -5.12 -13.94 -12.84
C SER A 56 -5.10 -12.48 -13.32
N PRO A 57 -5.57 -12.17 -14.55
CA PRO A 57 -5.77 -10.79 -15.01
C PRO A 57 -6.87 -10.01 -14.28
N CYS A 58 -7.80 -10.68 -13.58
CA CYS A 58 -8.91 -10.07 -12.84
C CYS A 58 -9.07 -10.69 -11.46
N PRO A 59 -8.05 -10.63 -10.59
CA PRO A 59 -8.23 -11.09 -9.23
C PRO A 59 -9.23 -10.15 -8.56
N LEU A 60 -10.17 -10.72 -7.79
CA LEU A 60 -11.14 -9.89 -7.06
C LEU A 60 -10.39 -8.87 -6.20
N ARG A 61 -9.35 -9.29 -5.47
CA ARG A 61 -8.53 -8.43 -4.60
C ARG A 61 -7.22 -8.08 -5.27
N ALA A 62 -7.29 -7.19 -6.27
CA ALA A 62 -6.19 -6.75 -7.13
C ALA A 62 -5.11 -5.89 -6.42
N PHE A 63 -4.63 -6.30 -5.25
CA PHE A 63 -3.56 -5.62 -4.51
C PHE A 63 -2.23 -6.33 -4.73
N GLY A 64 -1.34 -5.68 -5.47
CA GLY A 64 -0.03 -6.20 -5.84
C GLY A 64 1.10 -5.28 -5.36
N THR A 65 2.20 -5.90 -4.95
CA THR A 65 3.35 -5.24 -4.35
C THR A 65 4.65 -5.84 -4.88
N VAL A 66 5.63 -4.99 -5.19
CA VAL A 66 7.02 -5.38 -5.47
C VAL A 66 7.97 -4.64 -4.55
N ILE A 67 9.08 -5.29 -4.20
CA ILE A 67 10.15 -4.70 -3.40
C ILE A 67 11.43 -4.73 -4.23
N VAL A 68 12.06 -3.57 -4.34
CA VAL A 68 13.11 -3.29 -5.33
C VAL A 68 14.35 -2.74 -4.63
N ASN A 69 15.50 -3.24 -5.05
CA ASN A 69 16.80 -2.69 -4.72
C ASN A 69 17.26 -1.68 -5.79
N HIS A 70 17.18 -0.39 -5.48
CA HIS A 70 17.65 0.69 -6.36
C HIS A 70 19.15 0.97 -6.29
N THR A 71 19.91 0.25 -5.44
CA THR A 71 21.39 0.31 -5.46
C THR A 71 21.98 -0.48 -6.63
N ALA A 72 21.20 -1.37 -7.24
CA ALA A 72 21.58 -2.07 -8.45
C ALA A 72 21.53 -1.13 -9.69
N PRO A 73 22.36 -1.35 -10.72
CA PRO A 73 22.37 -0.52 -11.92
C PRO A 73 21.04 -0.49 -12.69
N GLY A 74 20.90 0.48 -13.58
CA GLY A 74 19.75 0.57 -14.49
C GLY A 74 18.47 0.99 -13.79
N LEU A 75 17.42 0.17 -13.89
CA LEU A 75 16.14 0.41 -13.23
C LEU A 75 16.14 -0.04 -11.77
N GLY A 76 17.19 -0.70 -11.29
CA GLY A 76 17.21 -1.44 -10.03
C GLY A 76 16.93 -2.93 -10.23
N GLU A 77 16.92 -3.68 -9.14
CA GLU A 77 16.70 -5.13 -9.14
C GLU A 77 15.46 -5.48 -8.31
N LEU A 78 14.57 -6.32 -8.88
CA LEU A 78 13.47 -6.92 -8.13
C LEU A 78 14.03 -7.90 -7.09
N VAL A 79 13.73 -7.66 -5.81
CA VAL A 79 14.09 -8.58 -4.72
C VAL A 79 13.00 -9.64 -4.53
N CYS A 80 11.75 -9.18 -4.42
CA CYS A 80 10.61 -10.06 -4.26
C CYS A 80 9.31 -9.34 -4.68
N MET A 81 8.24 -10.12 -4.79
CA MET A 81 6.90 -9.62 -5.07
C MET A 81 5.87 -10.36 -4.20
N GLY A 82 4.69 -9.77 -4.06
CA GLY A 82 3.58 -10.35 -3.33
C GLY A 82 2.25 -9.78 -3.82
N ILE A 83 1.21 -10.59 -3.75
CA ILE A 83 -0.17 -10.17 -4.02
C ILE A 83 -1.05 -10.57 -2.86
N ASN A 84 -2.23 -9.97 -2.74
CA ASN A 84 -3.20 -10.38 -1.73
C ASN A 84 -3.53 -11.87 -1.87
N ARG A 85 -3.41 -12.62 -0.76
CA ARG A 85 -3.67 -14.06 -0.67
C ARG A 85 -4.72 -14.41 0.39
N MET A 86 -5.49 -13.44 0.88
CA MET A 86 -6.41 -13.68 1.99
C MET A 86 -7.44 -14.78 1.66
N SER A 87 -7.97 -14.78 0.44
CA SER A 87 -8.94 -15.78 -0.01
C SER A 87 -8.30 -17.15 -0.25
N ASN A 88 -7.04 -17.19 -0.67
CA ASN A 88 -6.32 -18.44 -0.93
C ASN A 88 -5.86 -19.12 0.38
N THR A 89 -5.55 -18.34 1.41
CA THR A 89 -4.93 -18.82 2.65
C THR A 89 -5.91 -18.90 3.83
N GLY A 90 -7.06 -18.23 3.75
CA GLY A 90 -7.96 -18.05 4.88
C GLY A 90 -7.40 -17.11 5.96
N ASN A 91 -6.25 -16.47 5.73
CA ASN A 91 -5.64 -15.55 6.68
C ASN A 91 -5.95 -14.08 6.29
N PRO A 92 -6.70 -13.33 7.11
CA PRO A 92 -7.11 -11.96 6.78
C PRO A 92 -5.94 -10.97 6.72
N THR A 93 -4.76 -11.30 7.25
CA THR A 93 -3.60 -10.40 7.21
C THR A 93 -2.77 -10.52 5.94
N MET A 94 -3.06 -11.51 5.07
CA MET A 94 -2.30 -11.78 3.83
C MET A 94 -2.64 -10.78 2.71
N HIS A 95 -2.40 -9.50 2.98
CA HIS A 95 -2.43 -8.40 2.02
C HIS A 95 -1.13 -8.40 1.19
N GLY A 96 -1.15 -7.76 0.01
CA GLY A 96 -0.02 -7.78 -0.92
C GLY A 96 1.29 -7.30 -0.30
N GLU A 97 1.22 -6.27 0.52
CA GLU A 97 2.36 -5.69 1.25
C GLU A 97 2.94 -6.64 2.30
N ILE A 98 2.07 -7.28 3.09
CA ILE A 98 2.49 -8.26 4.12
C ILE A 98 3.10 -9.49 3.46
N VAL A 99 2.47 -9.99 2.39
CA VAL A 99 2.96 -11.13 1.61
C VAL A 99 4.32 -10.79 0.98
N ALA A 100 4.47 -9.62 0.37
CA ALA A 100 5.74 -9.19 -0.22
C ALA A 100 6.85 -9.08 0.85
N ILE A 101 6.58 -8.46 2.00
CA ILE A 101 7.57 -8.36 3.10
C ILE A 101 8.01 -9.76 3.56
N GLY A 102 7.06 -10.68 3.78
CA GLY A 102 7.34 -12.06 4.16
C GLY A 102 8.19 -12.79 3.10
N ASN A 103 7.81 -12.67 1.83
CA ASN A 103 8.55 -13.26 0.72
C ASN A 103 9.99 -12.72 0.63
N CYS A 104 10.19 -11.41 0.82
CA CYS A 104 11.51 -10.80 0.84
C CYS A 104 12.37 -11.34 1.99
N SER A 105 11.81 -11.46 3.21
CA SER A 105 12.52 -12.07 4.33
C SER A 105 12.99 -13.50 4.01
N SER A 106 12.17 -14.30 3.32
CA SER A 106 12.56 -15.64 2.86
C SER A 106 13.62 -15.60 1.76
N VAL A 107 13.50 -14.72 0.76
CA VAL A 107 14.48 -14.58 -0.34
C VAL A 107 15.84 -14.12 0.17
N LEU A 108 15.85 -13.17 1.09
CA LEU A 108 17.07 -12.59 1.65
C LEU A 108 17.85 -13.60 2.50
N THR A 109 17.14 -14.47 3.22
CA THR A 109 17.75 -15.44 4.17
C THR A 109 17.89 -16.86 3.62
N ALA A 110 17.40 -17.15 2.42
CA ALA A 110 17.48 -18.48 1.82
C ALA A 110 18.93 -18.99 1.74
N GLU A 111 19.19 -20.17 2.32
CA GLU A 111 20.52 -20.79 2.36
C GLU A 111 21.08 -21.11 0.97
N ASN A 112 20.22 -21.37 -0.01
CA ASN A 112 20.57 -21.58 -1.41
C ASN A 112 20.25 -20.36 -2.30
N GLY A 113 19.94 -19.21 -1.69
CA GLY A 113 19.59 -17.99 -2.39
C GLY A 113 20.79 -17.15 -2.83
N LYS A 114 20.51 -16.06 -3.52
CA LYS A 114 21.51 -15.07 -3.95
C LYS A 114 22.13 -14.32 -2.77
N TYR A 115 21.31 -13.96 -1.77
CA TYR A 115 21.70 -13.04 -0.70
C TYR A 115 22.29 -13.76 0.51
N ARG A 116 21.66 -14.85 0.97
CA ARG A 116 22.16 -15.73 2.06
C ARG A 116 22.47 -14.96 3.36
N LEU A 117 21.69 -13.92 3.62
CA LEU A 117 21.86 -13.06 4.78
C LEU A 117 21.44 -13.79 6.05
N THR A 118 22.11 -13.47 7.15
CA THR A 118 21.59 -13.77 8.48
C THR A 118 20.28 -13.00 8.72
N PRO A 119 19.44 -13.41 9.70
CA PRO A 119 18.23 -12.66 10.04
C PRO A 119 18.49 -11.19 10.38
N GLU A 120 19.59 -10.87 11.08
CA GLU A 120 19.96 -9.49 11.43
C GLU A 120 20.35 -8.68 10.19
N GLU A 121 21.16 -9.24 9.30
CA GLU A 121 21.51 -8.59 8.03
C GLU A 121 20.30 -8.39 7.14
N ALA A 122 19.36 -9.34 7.10
CA ALA A 122 18.12 -9.21 6.34
C ALA A 122 17.22 -8.09 6.89
N LEU A 123 17.12 -7.95 8.22
CA LEU A 123 16.40 -6.84 8.86
C LEU A 123 17.02 -5.49 8.47
N ASN A 124 18.35 -5.39 8.47
CA ASN A 124 19.06 -4.18 8.06
C ASN A 124 18.91 -3.89 6.55
N ALA A 125 18.86 -4.92 5.72
CA ALA A 125 18.77 -4.78 4.26
C ALA A 125 17.52 -4.02 3.81
N PHE A 126 16.39 -4.15 4.52
CA PHE A 126 15.16 -3.43 4.20
C PHE A 126 15.35 -1.92 4.10
N SER A 127 16.27 -1.33 4.87
CA SER A 127 16.58 0.11 4.85
C SER A 127 17.16 0.64 3.54
N GLU A 128 17.60 -0.25 2.64
CA GLU A 128 18.05 0.10 1.29
C GLU A 128 17.02 -0.23 0.20
N LEU A 129 15.91 -0.87 0.57
CA LEU A 129 14.89 -1.32 -0.36
C LEU A 129 13.75 -0.31 -0.47
N SER A 130 13.10 -0.31 -1.64
CA SER A 130 11.91 0.48 -1.92
C SER A 130 10.72 -0.42 -2.18
N LEU A 131 9.60 -0.16 -1.49
CA LEU A 131 8.35 -0.89 -1.67
C LEU A 131 7.42 -0.13 -2.61
N TYR A 132 6.98 -0.78 -3.67
CA TYR A 132 5.96 -0.28 -4.60
C TYR A 132 4.70 -1.12 -4.46
N THR A 133 3.57 -0.51 -4.14
CA THR A 133 2.25 -1.16 -4.09
C THR A 133 1.26 -0.41 -4.98
N ASN A 134 0.41 -1.15 -5.69
CA ASN A 134 -0.54 -0.52 -6.61
C ASN A 134 -1.66 0.27 -5.92
N ALA A 135 -1.84 0.10 -4.61
CA ALA A 135 -2.73 0.92 -3.80
C ALA A 135 -2.12 1.27 -2.44
N GLU A 136 -2.57 2.38 -1.89
CA GLU A 136 -2.18 2.88 -0.57
C GLU A 136 -2.47 1.84 0.51
N ALA A 137 -1.43 1.52 1.26
CA ALA A 137 -1.44 0.58 2.35
C ALA A 137 -2.45 0.96 3.44
N CYS A 138 -3.28 -0.02 3.83
CA CYS A 138 -4.16 0.12 4.98
C CYS A 138 -3.35 0.28 6.28
N PRO A 139 -3.94 0.72 7.41
CA PRO A 139 -3.18 0.99 8.64
C PRO A 139 -2.32 -0.17 9.15
N MET A 140 -2.76 -1.41 8.96
CA MET A 140 -1.96 -2.61 9.28
C MET A 140 -0.69 -2.67 8.42
N CYS A 141 -0.86 -2.54 7.10
CA CYS A 141 0.23 -2.65 6.14
C CYS A 141 1.18 -1.45 6.25
N ALA A 142 0.65 -0.23 6.40
CA ALA A 142 1.45 0.97 6.63
C ALA A 142 2.30 0.86 7.91
N SER A 143 1.75 0.29 8.99
CA SER A 143 2.52 0.03 10.22
C SER A 143 3.60 -1.02 9.99
N ALA A 144 3.30 -2.11 9.29
CA ALA A 144 4.28 -3.14 8.94
C ALA A 144 5.43 -2.58 8.08
N ILE A 145 5.12 -1.74 7.10
CA ILE A 145 6.10 -1.04 6.26
C ILE A 145 7.02 -0.16 7.12
N ARG A 146 6.46 0.56 8.10
CA ARG A 146 7.27 1.39 9.01
C ARG A 146 8.16 0.57 9.93
N PHE A 147 7.68 -0.54 10.48
CA PHE A 147 8.51 -1.44 11.28
C PHE A 147 9.59 -2.14 10.44
N ALA A 148 9.32 -2.48 9.19
CA ALA A 148 10.31 -3.02 8.26
C ALA A 148 11.41 -2.00 7.92
N GLY A 149 11.12 -0.70 8.02
CA GLY A 149 12.13 0.35 7.90
C GLY A 149 12.62 0.59 6.48
N PHE A 150 11.76 0.40 5.47
CA PHE A 150 12.09 0.65 4.06
C PHE A 150 12.65 2.06 3.81
N LYS A 151 13.49 2.19 2.79
CA LYS A 151 13.99 3.48 2.30
C LYS A 151 12.85 4.34 1.75
N GLU A 152 12.04 3.72 0.90
CA GLU A 152 10.92 4.36 0.23
C GLU A 152 9.68 3.48 0.27
N TYR A 153 8.53 4.12 0.41
CA TYR A 153 7.20 3.54 0.27
C TYR A 153 6.45 4.32 -0.80
N ILE A 154 6.14 3.63 -1.90
CA ILE A 154 5.54 4.20 -3.11
C ILE A 154 4.20 3.52 -3.37
N TYR A 155 3.16 4.32 -3.59
CA TYR A 155 1.84 3.79 -3.94
C TYR A 155 1.14 4.52 -5.09
N GLY A 156 0.23 3.82 -5.75
CA GLY A 156 -0.64 4.36 -6.80
C GLY A 156 -1.98 4.85 -6.25
N THR A 157 -3.00 3.98 -6.30
CA THR A 157 -4.39 4.28 -5.91
C THR A 157 -4.49 4.70 -4.45
N SER A 158 -5.17 5.80 -4.15
CA SER A 158 -5.34 6.26 -2.75
C SER A 158 -6.41 5.48 -1.97
N ILE A 159 -6.33 5.48 -0.64
CA ILE A 159 -7.40 4.94 0.23
C ILE A 159 -8.75 5.61 -0.06
N ASN A 160 -8.76 6.92 -0.35
CA ASN A 160 -9.99 7.63 -0.69
C ASN A 160 -10.59 7.09 -1.99
N THR A 161 -9.75 6.84 -3.00
CA THR A 161 -10.18 6.23 -4.27
C THR A 161 -10.72 4.82 -4.04
N LEU A 162 -10.04 4.00 -3.24
CA LEU A 162 -10.52 2.66 -2.87
C LEU A 162 -11.91 2.71 -2.24
N ILE A 163 -12.10 3.57 -1.23
CA ILE A 163 -13.40 3.75 -0.55
C ILE A 163 -14.49 4.18 -1.53
N SER A 164 -14.19 5.16 -2.39
CA SER A 164 -15.14 5.63 -3.42
C SER A 164 -15.49 4.55 -4.44
N SER A 165 -14.62 3.55 -4.61
CA SER A 165 -14.82 2.39 -5.49
C SER A 165 -15.46 1.19 -4.77
N GLY A 166 -15.94 1.37 -3.53
CA GLY A 166 -16.66 0.33 -2.77
C GLY A 166 -15.79 -0.54 -1.86
N TRP A 167 -14.48 -0.32 -1.82
CA TRP A 167 -13.59 -1.09 -0.94
C TRP A 167 -13.71 -0.67 0.51
N GLN A 168 -13.86 -1.64 1.40
CA GLN A 168 -13.85 -1.42 2.84
C GLN A 168 -12.42 -1.11 3.29
N GLN A 169 -12.23 0.05 3.94
CA GLN A 169 -10.94 0.49 4.47
C GLN A 169 -11.14 1.14 5.84
N ILE A 170 -10.17 0.94 6.73
CA ILE A 170 -10.03 1.83 7.90
C ILE A 170 -9.59 3.18 7.35
N ARG A 171 -10.35 4.24 7.63
CA ARG A 171 -10.18 5.58 7.04
C ARG A 171 -9.04 6.37 7.70
N ILE A 172 -7.85 5.78 7.71
CA ILE A 172 -6.61 6.38 8.19
C ILE A 172 -5.60 6.26 7.05
N ARG A 173 -5.13 7.42 6.55
CA ARG A 173 -4.15 7.49 5.48
C ARG A 173 -2.79 6.96 5.95
N SER A 174 -1.99 6.45 5.03
CA SER A 174 -0.62 6.02 5.34
C SER A 174 0.21 7.15 5.94
N SER A 175 0.00 8.41 5.51
CA SER A 175 0.67 9.59 6.06
C SER A 175 0.42 9.79 7.56
N CYS A 176 -0.78 9.44 8.07
CA CYS A 176 -1.05 9.47 9.51
C CYS A 176 -0.12 8.54 10.27
N ILE A 177 -0.04 7.28 9.82
CA ILE A 177 0.74 6.24 10.47
C ILE A 177 2.22 6.63 10.46
N PHE A 178 2.69 7.16 9.32
CA PHE A 178 4.08 7.60 9.16
C PHE A 178 4.39 8.80 10.06
N ASN A 179 3.52 9.82 10.11
CA ASN A 179 3.71 10.98 11.00
C ASN A 179 3.65 10.59 12.49
N SER A 180 2.86 9.59 12.85
CA SER A 180 2.80 9.07 14.23
C SER A 180 3.95 8.11 14.59
N SER A 181 4.88 7.84 13.67
CA SER A 181 5.97 6.86 13.86
C SER A 181 7.33 7.47 14.21
N TYR A 182 7.36 8.69 14.73
CA TYR A 182 8.60 9.44 15.04
C TYR A 182 9.51 8.75 16.09
N GLY A 183 9.01 7.76 16.83
CA GLY A 183 9.80 6.97 17.79
C GLY A 183 10.63 5.85 17.16
N LEU A 184 10.50 5.58 15.86
CA LEU A 184 11.29 4.57 15.15
C LEU A 184 12.60 5.17 14.64
N LEU A 185 13.66 4.37 14.65
CA LEU A 185 15.02 4.79 14.23
C LEU A 185 15.12 5.05 12.73
N THR A 186 14.31 4.36 11.92
CA THR A 186 14.33 4.47 10.46
C THR A 186 13.42 5.58 9.97
N THR A 187 13.84 6.24 8.90
CA THR A 187 13.01 7.16 8.12
C THR A 187 12.62 6.48 6.81
N THR A 188 11.37 6.65 6.38
CA THR A 188 10.87 6.11 5.12
C THR A 188 10.24 7.24 4.34
N LYS A 189 10.73 7.49 3.12
CA LYS A 189 10.14 8.48 2.21
C LYS A 189 8.83 7.93 1.65
N LEU A 190 7.74 8.67 1.82
CA LEU A 190 6.41 8.31 1.30
C LEU A 190 6.16 9.03 -0.02
N ILE A 191 5.81 8.28 -1.06
CA ILE A 191 5.53 8.82 -2.40
C ILE A 191 4.17 8.32 -2.87
N ALA A 192 3.27 9.25 -3.15
CA ALA A 192 1.86 8.96 -3.43
C ALA A 192 1.51 9.17 -4.91
N GLY A 193 0.53 8.40 -5.39
CA GLY A 193 -0.13 8.66 -6.68
C GLY A 193 0.69 8.27 -7.91
N ILE A 194 1.68 7.39 -7.78
CA ILE A 194 2.45 6.92 -8.95
C ILE A 194 1.55 6.06 -9.84
N LEU A 195 1.35 6.51 -11.08
CA LEU A 195 0.49 5.87 -12.08
C LEU A 195 -0.96 5.62 -11.61
N SER A 196 -1.55 6.56 -10.86
CA SER A 196 -2.98 6.47 -10.47
C SER A 196 -3.93 6.29 -11.66
N ASN A 197 -3.57 6.82 -12.83
CA ASN A 197 -4.31 6.61 -14.07
C ASN A 197 -4.34 5.13 -14.53
N GLU A 198 -3.34 4.33 -14.16
CA GLU A 198 -3.26 2.89 -14.46
C GLU A 198 -3.70 2.01 -13.28
N THR A 199 -3.46 2.44 -12.03
CA THR A 199 -3.82 1.66 -10.85
C THR A 199 -5.28 1.83 -10.45
N ASP A 200 -5.88 3.02 -10.57
CA ASP A 200 -7.28 3.26 -10.17
C ASP A 200 -8.27 2.33 -10.91
N PRO A 201 -8.15 2.13 -12.25
CA PRO A 201 -9.05 1.22 -12.97
C PRO A 201 -9.09 -0.21 -12.43
N LEU A 202 -7.99 -0.71 -11.84
CA LEU A 202 -7.93 -2.06 -11.29
C LEU A 202 -8.87 -2.29 -10.12
N PHE A 203 -9.36 -1.22 -9.47
CA PHE A 203 -10.22 -1.29 -8.29
C PHE A 203 -11.66 -0.86 -8.55
N LYS A 204 -12.00 -0.53 -9.80
CA LYS A 204 -13.29 0.06 -10.17
C LYS A 204 -14.31 -0.97 -10.66
N TRP A 205 -13.90 -2.14 -11.14
CA TRP A 205 -14.80 -3.09 -11.81
C TRP A 205 -15.44 -4.12 -10.87
N GLN A 206 -14.87 -4.34 -9.69
CA GLN A 206 -15.28 -5.39 -8.75
C GLN A 206 -16.65 -5.14 -8.14
N TYR A 207 -16.93 -3.89 -7.78
CA TYR A 207 -18.16 -3.49 -7.08
C TYR A 207 -19.03 -2.55 -7.92
N ASN A 208 -18.69 -2.38 -9.20
CA ASN A 208 -19.48 -1.63 -10.16
C ASN A 208 -19.55 -2.41 -11.48
N PRO A 209 -20.72 -3.01 -11.80
CA PRO A 209 -20.87 -3.82 -13.00
C PRO A 209 -20.80 -3.00 -14.30
N ASP A 210 -21.00 -1.69 -14.24
CA ASP A 210 -20.94 -0.80 -15.40
C ASP A 210 -19.49 -0.51 -15.83
N ASN A 211 -18.52 -0.72 -14.94
CA ASN A 211 -17.12 -0.54 -15.28
C ASN A 211 -16.59 -1.75 -16.08
N PRO A 212 -15.77 -1.53 -17.12
CA PRO A 212 -15.24 -2.61 -17.95
C PRO A 212 -14.34 -3.54 -17.15
N CYS A 213 -14.34 -4.82 -17.53
CA CYS A 213 -13.37 -5.77 -16.99
C CYS A 213 -11.93 -5.39 -17.41
N PRO A 214 -10.93 -5.75 -16.60
CA PRO A 214 -9.54 -5.57 -17.00
C PRO A 214 -9.23 -6.46 -18.20
N SER A 215 -8.21 -6.07 -18.97
CA SER A 215 -7.76 -6.79 -20.16
C SER A 215 -7.52 -8.28 -19.87
N GLY A 216 -8.04 -9.16 -20.71
CA GLY A 216 -7.97 -10.62 -20.52
C GLY A 216 -9.11 -11.19 -19.66
N CYS A 217 -10.08 -10.37 -19.27
CA CYS A 217 -11.26 -10.81 -18.54
C CYS A 217 -12.56 -10.29 -19.15
N GLN A 218 -13.65 -11.02 -18.90
CA GLN A 218 -15.00 -10.67 -19.34
C GLN A 218 -16.04 -11.03 -18.27
N ARG A 219 -17.22 -10.41 -18.33
CA ARG A 219 -18.40 -10.89 -17.60
C ARG A 219 -19.15 -11.85 -18.51
N THR A 220 -19.50 -13.01 -17.99
CA THR A 220 -20.31 -14.01 -18.69
C THR A 220 -21.81 -13.70 -18.60
N GLU A 221 -22.24 -13.05 -17.51
CA GLU A 221 -23.62 -12.65 -17.26
C GLU A 221 -23.72 -11.19 -16.77
N PRO A 222 -24.81 -10.47 -17.06
CA PRO A 222 -25.02 -9.13 -16.52
C PRO A 222 -24.98 -9.11 -14.98
N GLY A 223 -24.11 -8.29 -14.40
CA GLY A 223 -23.93 -8.20 -12.95
C GLY A 223 -23.01 -9.25 -12.33
N SER A 224 -22.44 -10.18 -13.12
CA SER A 224 -21.44 -11.13 -12.62
C SER A 224 -20.09 -10.46 -12.35
N ASN A 225 -19.22 -11.17 -11.63
CA ASN A 225 -17.81 -10.78 -11.53
C ASN A 225 -17.12 -10.97 -12.89
N CYS A 226 -16.02 -10.23 -13.10
CA CYS A 226 -15.13 -10.48 -14.23
C CYS A 226 -14.39 -11.80 -14.02
N GLU A 227 -14.37 -12.63 -15.06
CA GLU A 227 -13.66 -13.91 -15.11
C GLU A 227 -12.66 -13.90 -16.25
N LYS A 228 -11.57 -14.66 -16.09
CA LYS A 228 -10.54 -14.79 -17.12
C LYS A 228 -11.15 -15.41 -18.39
N ILE A 229 -10.85 -14.84 -19.55
CA ILE A 229 -11.23 -15.41 -20.84
C ILE A 229 -10.47 -16.74 -20.99
N LEU A 230 -11.21 -17.84 -21.14
CA LEU A 230 -10.64 -19.14 -21.48
C LEU A 230 -10.36 -19.15 -22.98
N GLU A 231 -9.09 -19.28 -23.36
CA GLU A 231 -8.67 -19.56 -24.75
C GLU A 231 -8.96 -21.01 -25.14
#